data_AF-A0A446CIZ8-F1
#
_entry.id   AF-A0A446CIZ8-F1
#
_cell.length_a   1.000
_cell.length_b   1.000
_cell.length_c   1.000
_cell.angle_alpha   90.00
_cell.angle_beta   90.00
_cell.angle_gamma   90.00
#
_symmetry.space_group_name_H-M   'P 1'
#
loop_
_entity.id
_entity.type
_entity.pdbx_description
1 polymer ?
#
loop_
_entity_poly.entity_id
_entity_poly.type
_entity_poly.pdbx_seq_one_letter_code
_entity_poly.pdbx_strand_id
1 'polypeptide(L)'
;MLSAYKVLVLDDHAFQCAHLKDMLEEAGFGRVDTLQSAGDALRGIRDEGYNLVVMDVNMPVMDGAQFIHELARQDLNPLLAIVTGCSRRMANSISLMAKERGLAVLGAFVKPISREEVGSLAAGLLRKHPSDTPSAGPDTGYASSLLDRKSLQNALRDGSIRAWFQPKKSLSSGNIVGAEALVRWQHRELGLMMPSSFLKTLREYGLDHELLIRMLEDGLKAYRIWRGQGHRIPISVNLPTSLLDRPQLPDELYYMVTNSGLPAEDVTFELLEDDMTVAAGQYYMGTSRLRLKGFGLSQDDFGKGYSTMYSLISTPFTELKIDQAFVCGAAKDEVRAAALVSSVQLGRQLGLQVTAEGVETMQDLQFVRQIGCDYAQGYLISAAVDVSAFSRLLANEPTLFPAPCTPPH
;
A
#
# COMPACT_ATOMS: atom_id res chain seq x y z
N MET A 1 4.66 -25.43 -12.66
CA MET A 1 6.09 -25.67 -12.94
C MET A 1 6.60 -24.56 -13.84
N LEU A 2 7.87 -24.13 -13.70
CA LEU A 2 8.47 -23.06 -14.51
C LEU A 2 8.51 -23.38 -16.02
N SER A 3 8.47 -24.66 -16.37
CA SER A 3 8.40 -25.17 -17.74
C SER A 3 7.17 -24.73 -18.55
N ALA A 4 6.10 -24.27 -17.89
CA ALA A 4 4.88 -23.80 -18.55
C ALA A 4 4.92 -22.30 -18.93
N TYR A 5 5.93 -21.56 -18.46
CA TYR A 5 6.04 -20.13 -18.73
C TYR A 5 6.83 -19.87 -20.01
N LYS A 6 6.28 -18.98 -20.83
CA LYS A 6 6.95 -18.47 -22.03
C LYS A 6 7.58 -17.12 -21.72
N VAL A 7 8.90 -17.05 -21.85
CA VAL A 7 9.71 -15.88 -21.51
C VAL A 7 10.27 -15.25 -22.78
N LEU A 8 10.19 -13.92 -22.87
CA LEU A 8 10.87 -13.13 -23.89
C LEU A 8 12.03 -12.37 -23.26
N VAL A 9 13.22 -12.52 -23.81
CA VAL A 9 14.37 -11.66 -23.51
C VAL A 9 14.50 -10.63 -24.61
N LEU A 10 14.44 -9.35 -24.25
CA LEU A 10 14.55 -8.22 -25.14
C LEU A 10 15.80 -7.42 -24.80
N ASP A 11 16.81 -7.50 -25.65
CA ASP A 11 18.10 -6.83 -25.48
C ASP A 11 18.75 -6.57 -26.84
N ASP A 12 19.24 -5.37 -27.09
CA ASP A 12 19.87 -4.98 -28.35
C ASP A 12 21.24 -5.65 -28.56
N HIS A 13 21.83 -6.21 -27.48
CA HIS A 13 23.08 -6.95 -27.53
C HIS A 13 22.83 -8.46 -27.63
N ALA A 14 23.11 -9.05 -28.79
CA ALA A 14 22.94 -10.48 -29.06
C ALA A 14 23.65 -11.40 -28.04
N PHE A 15 24.83 -11.00 -27.55
CA PHE A 15 25.57 -11.74 -26.54
C PHE A 15 24.86 -11.76 -25.18
N GLN A 16 24.24 -10.64 -24.80
CA GLN A 16 23.53 -10.53 -23.53
C GLN A 16 22.20 -11.30 -23.58
N CYS A 17 21.50 -11.23 -24.71
CA CYS A 17 20.35 -12.10 -25.01
C CYS A 17 20.70 -13.58 -24.81
N ALA A 18 21.79 -14.06 -25.43
CA ALA A 18 22.21 -15.45 -25.34
C ALA A 18 22.57 -15.85 -23.90
N HIS A 19 23.35 -15.01 -23.20
CA HIS A 19 23.75 -15.30 -21.84
C HIS A 19 22.57 -15.38 -20.86
N LEU A 20 21.63 -14.43 -20.97
CA LEU A 20 20.45 -14.41 -20.11
C LEU A 20 19.48 -15.56 -20.45
N LYS A 21 19.39 -15.93 -21.73
CA LYS A 21 18.64 -17.11 -22.16
C LYS A 21 19.18 -18.37 -21.48
N ASP A 22 20.48 -18.61 -21.54
CA ASP A 22 21.12 -19.78 -20.92
C ASP A 22 20.82 -19.83 -19.40
N MET A 23 20.94 -18.68 -18.72
CA MET A 23 20.65 -18.59 -17.27
C MET A 23 19.18 -18.89 -16.93
N LEU A 24 18.24 -18.46 -17.77
CA LEU A 24 16.81 -18.71 -17.57
C LEU A 24 16.46 -20.18 -17.87
N GLU A 25 17.03 -20.77 -18.91
CA GLU A 25 16.84 -22.19 -19.23
C GLU A 25 17.41 -23.08 -18.11
N GLU A 26 18.59 -22.75 -17.57
CA GLU A 26 19.17 -23.43 -16.41
C GLU A 26 18.32 -23.28 -15.13
N ALA A 27 17.60 -22.17 -14.99
CA ALA A 27 16.66 -21.95 -13.88
C ALA A 27 15.33 -22.73 -14.03
N GLY A 28 15.12 -23.41 -15.17
CA GLY A 28 13.98 -24.29 -15.41
C GLY A 28 12.83 -23.67 -16.22
N PHE A 29 13.05 -22.54 -16.90
CA PHE A 29 12.08 -22.00 -17.86
C PHE A 29 12.06 -22.83 -19.15
N GLY A 30 10.86 -23.21 -19.60
CA GLY A 30 10.70 -24.20 -20.68
C GLY A 30 10.79 -23.62 -22.10
N ARG A 31 10.43 -22.34 -22.28
CA ARG A 31 10.50 -21.65 -23.58
C ARG A 31 11.00 -20.22 -23.39
N VAL A 32 12.23 -19.96 -23.84
CA VAL A 32 12.86 -18.64 -23.77
C VAL A 32 13.21 -18.17 -25.18
N ASP A 33 12.45 -17.18 -25.67
CA ASP A 33 12.68 -16.55 -26.96
C ASP A 33 13.51 -15.26 -26.75
N THR A 34 14.34 -14.90 -27.72
CA THR A 34 15.20 -13.70 -27.66
C THR A 34 14.91 -12.79 -28.85
N LEU A 35 14.70 -11.50 -28.60
CA LEU A 35 14.52 -10.48 -29.64
C LEU A 35 15.44 -9.28 -29.37
N GLN A 36 15.91 -8.66 -30.45
CA GLN A 36 16.86 -7.53 -30.37
C GLN A 36 16.21 -6.17 -30.67
N SER A 37 14.91 -6.18 -30.99
CA SER A 37 14.17 -5.02 -31.46
C SER A 37 12.84 -4.95 -30.72
N ALA A 38 12.57 -3.80 -30.11
CA ALA A 38 11.35 -3.54 -29.37
C ALA A 38 10.09 -3.65 -30.26
N GLY A 39 10.19 -3.26 -31.54
CA GLY A 39 9.08 -3.39 -32.50
C GLY A 39 8.73 -4.84 -32.82
N ASP A 40 9.73 -5.71 -32.92
CA ASP A 40 9.53 -7.15 -33.08
C ASP A 40 8.97 -7.78 -31.80
N ALA A 41 9.43 -7.31 -30.63
CA ALA A 41 8.89 -7.74 -29.35
C ALA A 41 7.42 -7.41 -29.17
N LEU A 42 6.97 -6.19 -29.52
CA LEU A 42 5.55 -5.82 -29.47
C LEU A 42 4.69 -6.73 -30.36
N ARG A 43 5.17 -7.05 -31.57
CA ARG A 43 4.49 -8.01 -32.46
C ARG A 43 4.45 -9.41 -31.88
N GLY A 44 5.58 -9.92 -31.40
CA GLY A 44 5.68 -11.25 -30.79
C GLY A 44 4.79 -11.40 -29.55
N ILE A 45 4.71 -10.38 -28.71
CA ILE A 45 3.82 -10.37 -27.51
C ILE A 45 2.36 -10.44 -27.91
N ARG A 46 1.95 -9.70 -28.94
CA ARG A 46 0.58 -9.73 -29.44
C ARG A 46 0.23 -11.04 -30.13
N ASP A 47 1.13 -11.54 -30.98
CA ASP A 47 0.81 -12.64 -31.90
C ASP A 47 1.02 -14.01 -31.24
N GLU A 48 2.03 -14.15 -30.37
CA GLU A 48 2.36 -15.43 -29.74
C GLU A 48 2.13 -15.51 -28.22
N GLY A 49 1.92 -14.38 -27.55
CA GLY A 49 1.78 -14.29 -26.09
C GLY A 49 3.06 -14.60 -25.32
N TYR A 50 3.39 -13.79 -24.30
CA TYR A 50 4.48 -14.05 -23.36
C TYR A 50 4.02 -13.80 -21.94
N ASN A 51 4.45 -14.65 -21.00
CA ASN A 51 4.11 -14.50 -19.59
C ASN A 51 5.08 -13.54 -18.88
N LEU A 52 6.35 -13.58 -19.26
CA LEU A 52 7.41 -12.73 -18.72
C LEU A 52 8.17 -12.09 -19.87
N VAL A 53 8.40 -10.79 -19.79
CA VAL A 53 9.32 -10.06 -20.66
C VAL A 53 10.45 -9.52 -19.80
N VAL A 54 11.66 -10.01 -20.05
CA VAL A 54 12.89 -9.49 -19.47
C VAL A 54 13.49 -8.51 -20.47
N MET A 55 13.49 -7.22 -20.15
CA MET A 55 13.82 -6.17 -21.10
C MET A 55 14.98 -5.28 -20.64
N ASP A 56 15.83 -4.85 -21.58
CA ASP A 56 16.71 -3.71 -21.38
C ASP A 56 15.94 -2.39 -21.49
N VAL A 57 16.47 -1.38 -20.81
CA VAL A 57 16.06 0.01 -20.90
C VAL A 57 16.74 0.70 -22.07
N ASN A 58 18.03 0.45 -22.27
CA ASN A 58 18.82 1.25 -23.21
C ASN A 58 18.91 0.56 -24.57
N MET A 59 17.83 0.62 -25.34
CA MET A 59 17.74 0.03 -26.67
C MET A 59 17.70 1.13 -27.75
N PRO A 60 18.34 0.90 -28.91
CA PRO A 60 18.29 1.84 -30.03
C PRO A 60 16.88 1.87 -30.65
N VAL A 61 16.54 3.00 -31.27
CA VAL A 61 15.24 3.29 -31.93
C VAL A 61 14.06 3.47 -30.97
N MET A 62 13.85 2.54 -30.05
CA MET A 62 12.81 2.60 -29.03
C MET A 62 13.39 2.17 -27.69
N ASP A 63 13.49 3.10 -26.75
CA ASP A 63 13.98 2.80 -25.42
C ASP A 63 12.94 2.02 -24.58
N GLY A 64 13.37 1.51 -23.43
CA GLY A 64 12.50 0.72 -22.57
C GLY A 64 11.30 1.51 -22.03
N ALA A 65 11.42 2.82 -21.83
CA ALA A 65 10.30 3.63 -21.37
C ALA A 65 9.24 3.78 -22.47
N GLN A 66 9.66 3.98 -23.72
CA GLN A 66 8.78 4.00 -24.89
C GLN A 66 8.14 2.63 -25.15
N PHE A 67 8.89 1.55 -24.97
CA PHE A 67 8.34 0.18 -25.09
C PHE A 67 7.25 -0.10 -24.04
N ILE A 68 7.49 0.27 -22.78
CA ILE A 68 6.50 0.17 -21.69
C ILE A 68 5.25 1.02 -22.00
N HIS A 69 5.44 2.22 -22.54
CA HIS A 69 4.33 3.07 -22.98
C HIS A 69 3.49 2.40 -24.06
N GLU A 70 4.13 1.80 -25.08
CA GLU A 70 3.44 1.11 -26.17
C GLU A 70 2.75 -0.19 -25.73
N LEU A 71 3.33 -0.94 -24.78
CA LEU A 71 2.67 -2.10 -24.18
C LEU A 71 1.34 -1.70 -23.51
N ALA A 72 1.38 -0.68 -22.66
CA ALA A 72 0.20 -0.18 -21.97
C ALA A 72 -0.84 0.39 -22.94
N ARG A 73 -0.42 1.09 -24.01
CA ARG A 73 -1.32 1.64 -25.04
C ARG A 73 -2.05 0.55 -25.84
N GLN A 74 -1.45 -0.64 -25.96
CA GLN A 74 -2.00 -1.77 -26.71
C GLN A 74 -2.68 -2.81 -25.80
N ASP A 75 -2.90 -2.50 -24.52
CA ASP A 75 -3.47 -3.40 -23.50
C ASP A 75 -2.73 -4.75 -23.38
N LEU A 76 -1.43 -4.77 -23.68
CA LEU A 76 -0.58 -5.94 -23.53
C LEU A 76 -0.03 -5.99 -22.11
N ASN A 77 -0.39 -7.03 -21.35
CA ASN A 77 -0.07 -7.14 -19.93
C ASN A 77 0.87 -8.31 -19.57
N PRO A 78 2.06 -8.43 -20.18
CA PRO A 78 3.03 -9.40 -19.70
C PRO A 78 3.61 -8.94 -18.36
N LEU A 79 4.09 -9.90 -17.57
CA LEU A 79 4.90 -9.60 -16.40
C LEU A 79 6.27 -9.06 -16.87
N LEU A 80 6.79 -8.01 -16.23
CA LEU A 80 8.02 -7.34 -16.65
C LEU A 80 9.16 -7.56 -15.66
N ALA A 81 10.36 -7.81 -16.18
CA ALA A 81 11.62 -7.72 -15.45
C ALA A 81 12.55 -6.75 -16.20
N ILE A 82 12.98 -5.69 -15.52
CA ILE A 82 13.82 -4.67 -16.14
C ILE A 82 15.29 -5.00 -15.84
N VAL A 83 16.13 -5.16 -16.86
CA VAL A 83 17.56 -5.47 -16.70
C VAL A 83 18.37 -4.42 -17.42
N THR A 84 19.06 -3.53 -16.70
CA THR A 84 19.66 -2.34 -17.31
C THR A 84 21.11 -2.10 -16.90
N GLY A 85 21.93 -1.58 -17.81
CA GLY A 85 23.26 -1.03 -17.49
C GLY A 85 23.21 0.37 -16.83
N CYS A 86 22.02 0.95 -16.70
CA CYS A 86 21.81 2.24 -16.07
C CYS A 86 21.94 2.19 -14.54
N SER A 87 22.09 3.37 -13.90
CA SER A 87 22.06 3.46 -12.44
C SER A 87 20.76 2.91 -11.86
N ARG A 88 20.81 2.33 -10.66
CA ARG A 88 19.64 1.80 -9.93
C ARG A 88 18.51 2.84 -9.79
N ARG A 89 18.85 4.13 -9.72
CA ARG A 89 17.87 5.24 -9.70
C ARG A 89 17.03 5.30 -10.97
N MET A 90 17.65 5.17 -12.15
CA MET A 90 16.93 5.17 -13.43
C MET A 90 16.12 3.88 -13.60
N ALA A 91 16.69 2.74 -13.19
CA ALA A 91 15.98 1.45 -13.19
C ALA A 91 14.69 1.50 -12.34
N ASN A 92 14.77 2.10 -11.13
CA ASN A 92 13.62 2.29 -10.25
C ASN A 92 12.58 3.25 -10.85
N SER A 93 13.01 4.34 -11.48
CA SER A 93 12.08 5.30 -12.12
C SER A 93 11.28 4.66 -13.26
N ILE A 94 11.91 3.80 -14.06
CA ILE A 94 11.25 3.09 -15.15
C ILE A 94 10.34 1.98 -14.61
N SER A 95 10.76 1.29 -13.54
CA SER A 95 9.91 0.33 -12.84
C SER A 95 8.63 0.97 -12.28
N LEU A 96 8.75 2.16 -11.70
CA LEU A 96 7.61 2.90 -11.19
C LEU A 96 6.68 3.34 -12.32
N MET A 97 7.23 3.86 -13.42
CA MET A 97 6.44 4.26 -14.60
C MET A 97 5.66 3.10 -15.21
N ALA A 98 6.25 1.90 -15.28
CA ALA A 98 5.53 0.70 -15.73
C ALA A 98 4.37 0.34 -14.81
N LYS A 99 4.58 0.38 -13.48
CA LYS A 99 3.54 0.09 -12.49
C LYS A 99 2.37 1.07 -12.55
N GLU A 100 2.66 2.37 -12.69
CA GLU A 100 1.65 3.44 -12.86
C GLU A 100 0.76 3.23 -14.10
N ARG A 101 1.29 2.54 -15.12
CA ARG A 101 0.56 2.18 -16.34
C ARG A 101 -0.18 0.85 -16.25
N GLY A 102 -0.26 0.25 -15.06
CA GLY A 102 -0.97 -1.01 -14.81
C GLY A 102 -0.18 -2.27 -15.15
N LEU A 103 1.11 -2.17 -15.49
CA LEU A 103 1.94 -3.33 -15.82
C LEU A 103 2.54 -3.95 -14.55
N ALA A 104 2.50 -5.27 -14.46
CA ALA A 104 3.07 -5.99 -13.33
C ALA A 104 4.59 -6.11 -13.50
N VAL A 105 5.38 -5.50 -12.61
CA VAL A 105 6.85 -5.57 -12.63
C VAL A 105 7.36 -6.47 -11.49
N LEU A 106 8.18 -7.46 -11.81
CA LEU A 106 8.84 -8.35 -10.83
C LEU A 106 10.02 -7.70 -10.14
N GLY A 107 10.78 -6.87 -10.85
CA GLY A 107 11.99 -6.26 -10.33
C GLY A 107 12.76 -5.49 -11.39
N ALA A 108 13.72 -4.70 -10.92
CA ALA A 108 14.69 -4.00 -11.74
C ALA A 108 16.10 -4.39 -11.30
N PHE A 109 16.92 -4.84 -12.24
CA PHE A 109 18.24 -5.43 -12.01
C PHE A 109 19.29 -4.63 -12.78
N VAL A 110 20.47 -4.48 -12.18
CA VAL A 110 21.60 -3.77 -12.81
C VAL A 110 22.51 -4.80 -13.45
N LYS A 111 22.91 -4.59 -14.71
CA LYS A 111 23.83 -5.50 -15.41
C LYS A 111 25.24 -5.44 -14.79
N PRO A 112 25.96 -6.58 -14.68
CA PRO A 112 25.56 -7.93 -15.10
C PRO A 112 24.64 -8.60 -14.06
N ILE A 113 23.59 -9.28 -14.54
CA ILE A 113 22.67 -10.03 -13.69
C ILE A 113 23.32 -11.30 -13.17
N SER A 114 23.14 -11.59 -11.88
CA SER A 114 23.67 -12.77 -11.20
C SER A 114 22.70 -13.96 -11.25
N ARG A 115 23.21 -15.18 -11.07
CA ARG A 115 22.38 -16.39 -10.96
C ARG A 115 21.38 -16.33 -9.80
N GLU A 116 21.74 -15.66 -8.70
CA GLU A 116 20.87 -15.45 -7.53
C GLU A 116 19.68 -14.54 -7.88
N GLU A 117 19.90 -13.49 -8.66
CA GLU A 117 18.84 -12.59 -9.13
C GLU A 117 17.87 -13.28 -10.10
N VAL A 118 18.37 -14.15 -10.97
CA VAL A 118 17.52 -15.00 -11.82
C VAL A 118 16.71 -16.01 -10.99
N GLY A 119 17.30 -16.57 -9.93
CA GLY A 119 16.57 -17.39 -8.96
C GLY A 119 15.46 -16.62 -8.24
N SER A 120 15.71 -15.36 -7.89
CA SER A 120 14.71 -14.45 -7.30
C SER A 120 13.57 -14.13 -8.27
N LEU A 121 13.87 -13.92 -9.56
CA LEU A 121 12.86 -13.78 -10.62
C LEU A 121 11.95 -15.00 -10.72
N ALA A 122 12.54 -16.20 -10.75
CA ALA A 122 11.80 -17.46 -10.83
C ALA A 122 10.91 -17.67 -9.59
N ALA A 123 11.43 -17.38 -8.39
CA ALA A 123 10.65 -17.42 -7.15
C ALA A 123 9.51 -16.39 -7.15
N GLY A 124 9.75 -15.18 -7.68
CA GLY A 124 8.76 -14.13 -7.84
C GLY A 124 7.61 -14.52 -8.78
N LEU A 125 7.92 -15.21 -9.89
CA LEU A 125 6.93 -15.77 -10.81
C LEU A 125 6.07 -16.86 -10.17
N LEU A 126 6.69 -17.77 -9.43
CA LEU A 126 5.97 -18.86 -8.75
C LEU A 126 5.08 -18.36 -7.61
N ARG A 127 5.41 -17.22 -6.99
CA ARG A 127 4.55 -16.56 -6.01
C ARG A 127 3.34 -15.84 -6.63
N LYS A 128 3.35 -15.55 -7.93
CA LYS A 128 2.40 -14.63 -8.60
C LYS A 128 1.39 -15.27 -9.59
N HIS A 129 1.09 -16.57 -9.59
CA HIS A 129 0.02 -17.13 -10.45
C HIS A 129 -0.83 -18.25 -9.81
N PRO A 130 -2.12 -18.45 -10.18
CA PRO A 130 -3.06 -17.60 -10.94
C PRO A 130 -4.32 -17.21 -10.13
N SER A 131 -4.58 -15.90 -9.97
CA SER A 131 -5.92 -15.34 -9.67
C SER A 131 -5.98 -13.83 -9.95
N ASP A 132 -4.85 -13.14 -10.00
CA ASP A 132 -4.83 -11.68 -10.18
C ASP A 132 -4.22 -11.27 -11.53
N THR A 133 -5.01 -11.43 -12.59
CA THR A 133 -4.97 -10.55 -13.77
C THR A 133 -6.41 -10.39 -14.26
N PRO A 134 -6.90 -9.15 -14.47
CA PRO A 134 -8.23 -8.95 -15.02
C PRO A 134 -8.20 -9.28 -16.50
N SER A 135 -8.57 -10.51 -16.84
CA SER A 135 -8.84 -10.92 -18.21
C SER A 135 -10.18 -10.34 -18.65
N ALA A 136 -10.15 -9.38 -19.57
CA ALA A 136 -11.32 -9.05 -20.38
C ALA A 136 -11.61 -10.22 -21.33
N GLY A 137 -12.75 -10.88 -21.13
CA GLY A 137 -13.32 -11.96 -21.95
C GLY A 137 -14.73 -12.33 -21.45
N PRO A 138 -15.63 -12.81 -22.32
CA PRO A 138 -16.96 -12.22 -22.53
C PRO A 138 -18.09 -12.68 -21.59
N ASP A 139 -19.17 -11.88 -21.62
CA ASP A 139 -20.55 -12.08 -21.12
C ASP A 139 -20.88 -11.73 -19.65
N THR A 140 -20.95 -10.41 -19.45
CA THR A 140 -22.09 -9.64 -18.92
C THR A 140 -23.29 -10.40 -18.33
N GLY A 141 -23.45 -10.29 -17.00
CA GLY A 141 -24.71 -10.49 -16.30
C GLY A 141 -24.58 -10.58 -14.78
N TYR A 142 -23.67 -11.42 -14.28
CA TYR A 142 -23.59 -11.75 -12.84
C TYR A 142 -22.61 -10.88 -12.03
N ALA A 143 -21.41 -10.61 -12.55
CA ALA A 143 -20.40 -9.80 -11.83
C ALA A 143 -20.81 -8.32 -11.68
N SER A 144 -21.54 -7.77 -12.65
CA SER A 144 -22.07 -6.40 -12.60
C SER A 144 -23.22 -6.23 -11.60
N SER A 145 -23.91 -7.32 -11.23
CA SER A 145 -25.02 -7.30 -10.26
C SER A 145 -24.51 -7.25 -8.81
N LEU A 146 -23.39 -7.92 -8.53
CA LEU A 146 -22.83 -8.06 -7.19
C LEU A 146 -22.22 -6.78 -6.61
N LEU A 147 -21.71 -5.90 -7.48
CA LEU A 147 -21.19 -4.59 -7.13
C LEU A 147 -22.15 -3.47 -7.55
N ASP A 148 -23.46 -3.73 -7.63
CA ASP A 148 -24.41 -2.64 -7.85
C ASP A 148 -24.48 -1.71 -6.62
N ARG A 149 -24.93 -0.47 -6.86
CA ARG A 149 -25.01 0.56 -5.80
C ARG A 149 -25.81 0.10 -4.59
N LYS A 150 -26.92 -0.61 -4.81
CA LYS A 150 -27.83 -1.05 -3.73
C LYS A 150 -27.17 -2.12 -2.87
N SER A 151 -26.41 -3.03 -3.47
CA SER A 151 -25.69 -4.11 -2.80
C SER A 151 -24.59 -3.55 -1.92
N LEU A 152 -23.82 -2.58 -2.42
CA LEU A 152 -22.82 -1.87 -1.61
C LEU A 152 -23.45 -1.09 -0.44
N GLN A 153 -24.55 -0.39 -0.68
CA GLN A 153 -25.28 0.32 0.38
C GLN A 153 -25.84 -0.64 1.44
N ASN A 154 -26.40 -1.78 1.02
CA ASN A 154 -26.87 -2.81 1.94
C ASN A 154 -25.70 -3.39 2.73
N ALA A 155 -24.57 -3.66 2.08
CA ALA A 155 -23.39 -4.22 2.71
C ALA A 155 -22.76 -3.29 3.77
N LEU A 156 -22.80 -1.97 3.54
CA LEU A 156 -22.43 -0.96 4.54
C LEU A 156 -23.40 -0.96 5.73
N ARG A 157 -24.71 -1.07 5.46
CA ARG A 157 -25.77 -1.04 6.50
C ARG A 157 -25.80 -2.31 7.35
N ASP A 158 -25.70 -3.48 6.73
CA ASP A 158 -25.72 -4.77 7.43
C ASP A 158 -24.38 -5.12 8.11
N GLY A 159 -23.31 -4.42 7.75
CA GLY A 159 -21.99 -4.59 8.35
C GLY A 159 -21.17 -5.74 7.79
N SER A 160 -21.52 -6.24 6.61
CA SER A 160 -20.65 -7.10 5.82
C SER A 160 -19.44 -6.32 5.29
N ILE A 161 -19.61 -5.05 4.89
CA ILE A 161 -18.49 -4.10 4.78
C ILE A 161 -18.24 -3.52 6.16
N ARG A 162 -17.05 -3.78 6.71
CA ARG A 162 -16.71 -3.46 8.10
C ARG A 162 -15.22 -3.17 8.28
N ALA A 163 -14.90 -2.52 9.38
CA ALA A 163 -13.50 -2.30 9.76
C ALA A 163 -12.85 -3.58 10.28
N TRP A 164 -11.64 -3.83 9.79
CA TRP A 164 -10.61 -4.64 10.42
C TRP A 164 -9.50 -3.72 10.90
N PHE A 165 -8.73 -4.14 11.88
CA PHE A 165 -7.82 -3.27 12.63
C PHE A 165 -6.39 -3.75 12.48
N GLN A 166 -5.51 -2.87 11.98
CA GLN A 166 -4.08 -3.13 11.94
C GLN A 166 -3.39 -2.47 13.14
N PRO A 167 -2.61 -3.20 13.94
CA PRO A 167 -1.93 -2.63 15.10
C PRO A 167 -0.81 -1.67 14.70
N LYS A 168 -0.78 -0.51 15.36
CA LYS A 168 0.35 0.44 15.35
C LYS A 168 1.17 0.25 16.62
N LYS A 169 2.45 -0.06 16.48
CA LYS A 169 3.34 -0.42 17.59
C LYS A 169 4.34 0.69 17.89
N SER A 170 4.51 1.01 19.17
CA SER A 170 5.56 1.91 19.63
C SER A 170 6.93 1.26 19.54
N LEU A 171 7.88 1.93 18.88
CA LEU A 171 9.26 1.45 18.75
C LEU A 171 10.06 1.68 20.04
N SER A 172 9.60 2.57 20.92
CA SER A 172 10.24 2.83 22.22
C SER A 172 9.80 1.82 23.27
N SER A 173 8.48 1.63 23.45
CA SER A 173 7.93 0.73 24.48
C SER A 173 7.74 -0.70 24.01
N GLY A 174 7.61 -0.91 22.69
CA GLY A 174 7.27 -2.22 22.15
C GLY A 174 5.83 -2.64 22.45
N ASN A 175 4.91 -1.70 22.73
CA ASN A 175 3.49 -1.98 22.94
C ASN A 175 2.66 -1.52 21.74
N ILE A 176 1.48 -2.13 21.55
CA ILE A 176 0.44 -1.59 20.65
C ILE A 176 -0.09 -0.28 21.25
N VAL A 177 -0.07 0.79 20.46
CA VAL A 177 -0.46 2.15 20.88
C VAL A 177 -1.56 2.76 20.01
N GLY A 178 -1.99 2.06 18.97
CA GLY A 178 -3.09 2.50 18.10
C GLY A 178 -3.56 1.39 17.17
N ALA A 179 -4.67 1.64 16.50
CA ALA A 179 -5.26 0.73 15.53
C ALA A 179 -5.74 1.49 14.30
N GLU A 180 -5.30 1.10 13.12
CA GLU A 180 -5.81 1.64 11.86
C GLU A 180 -7.02 0.83 11.39
N ALA A 181 -8.15 1.51 11.16
CA ALA A 181 -9.38 0.92 10.68
C ALA A 181 -9.35 0.78 9.15
N LEU A 182 -9.12 -0.44 8.69
CA LEU A 182 -9.02 -0.81 7.30
C LEU A 182 -10.28 -1.57 6.84
N VAL A 183 -10.88 -1.09 5.76
CA VAL A 183 -12.11 -1.69 5.23
C VAL A 183 -11.88 -3.12 4.74
N ARG A 184 -12.82 -4.01 5.06
CA ARG A 184 -12.91 -5.37 4.51
C ARG A 184 -14.36 -5.69 4.22
N TRP A 185 -14.62 -6.49 3.19
CA TRP A 185 -15.96 -6.95 2.88
C TRP A 185 -16.08 -8.46 3.07
N GLN A 186 -16.84 -8.89 4.07
CA GLN A 186 -17.25 -10.27 4.26
C GLN A 186 -18.47 -10.58 3.40
N HIS A 187 -18.25 -10.84 2.11
CA HIS A 187 -19.33 -11.16 1.18
C HIS A 187 -19.84 -12.59 1.42
N ARG A 188 -21.16 -12.77 1.37
CA ARG A 188 -21.82 -14.06 1.68
C ARG A 188 -21.38 -15.19 0.75
N GLU A 189 -21.18 -14.90 -0.52
CA GLU A 189 -20.87 -15.89 -1.55
C GLU A 189 -19.39 -15.90 -1.95
N LEU A 190 -18.72 -14.74 -1.87
CA LEU A 190 -17.35 -14.56 -2.35
C LEU A 190 -16.31 -14.63 -1.23
N GLY A 191 -16.76 -14.72 0.03
CA GLY A 191 -15.89 -14.70 1.18
C GLY A 191 -15.30 -13.31 1.44
N LEU A 192 -14.08 -13.28 1.98
CA LEU A 192 -13.39 -12.03 2.33
C LEU A 192 -12.86 -11.35 1.06
N MET A 193 -13.38 -10.17 0.75
CA MET A 193 -12.92 -9.32 -0.34
C MET A 193 -12.08 -8.16 0.18
N MET A 194 -11.00 -7.86 -0.56
CA MET A 194 -10.05 -6.79 -0.26
C MET A 194 -10.50 -5.46 -0.86
N PRO A 195 -10.05 -4.30 -0.32
CA PRO A 195 -10.46 -2.98 -0.82
C PRO A 195 -10.29 -2.81 -2.33
N SER A 196 -9.20 -3.33 -2.90
CA SER A 196 -8.92 -3.28 -4.34
C SER A 196 -10.03 -3.87 -5.21
N SER A 197 -10.85 -4.77 -4.69
CA SER A 197 -11.92 -5.44 -5.43
C SER A 197 -13.24 -4.63 -5.51
N PHE A 198 -13.46 -3.64 -4.62
CA PHE A 198 -14.76 -2.94 -4.55
C PHE A 198 -14.68 -1.44 -4.26
N LEU A 199 -13.58 -0.94 -3.71
CA LEU A 199 -13.48 0.46 -3.26
C LEU A 199 -13.59 1.44 -4.43
N LYS A 200 -13.02 1.08 -5.60
CA LYS A 200 -13.15 1.88 -6.82
C LYS A 200 -14.62 2.07 -7.22
N THR A 201 -15.39 0.98 -7.27
CA THR A 201 -16.81 1.03 -7.65
C THR A 201 -17.66 1.73 -6.58
N LEU A 202 -17.32 1.56 -5.30
CA LEU A 202 -17.94 2.31 -4.20
C LEU A 202 -17.76 3.83 -4.37
N ARG A 203 -16.55 4.27 -4.72
CA ARG A 203 -16.23 5.67 -5.06
C ARG A 203 -17.00 6.17 -6.28
N GLU A 204 -17.06 5.37 -7.35
CA GLU A 204 -17.82 5.72 -8.57
C GLU A 204 -19.31 5.95 -8.29
N TYR A 205 -19.87 5.32 -7.26
CA TYR A 205 -21.24 5.58 -6.80
C TYR A 205 -21.38 6.70 -5.77
N GLY A 206 -20.28 7.35 -5.38
CA GLY A 206 -20.25 8.44 -4.41
C GLY A 206 -20.62 8.00 -3.00
N LEU A 207 -20.20 6.80 -2.59
CA LEU A 207 -20.50 6.22 -1.26
C LEU A 207 -19.38 6.43 -0.23
N ASP A 208 -18.43 7.33 -0.50
CA ASP A 208 -17.28 7.60 0.38
C ASP A 208 -17.68 8.11 1.75
N HIS A 209 -18.72 8.95 1.82
CA HIS A 209 -19.25 9.46 3.09
C HIS A 209 -19.82 8.31 3.91
N GLU A 210 -20.68 7.47 3.33
CA GLU A 210 -21.25 6.31 4.02
C GLU A 210 -20.17 5.32 4.48
N LEU A 211 -19.12 5.13 3.69
CA LEU A 211 -17.98 4.31 4.08
C LEU A 211 -17.23 4.92 5.27
N LEU A 212 -16.91 6.22 5.22
CA LEU A 212 -16.26 6.93 6.32
C LEU A 212 -17.05 6.80 7.63
N ILE A 213 -18.36 7.07 7.57
CA ILE A 213 -19.26 6.94 8.73
C ILE A 213 -19.22 5.51 9.26
N ARG A 214 -19.30 4.51 8.37
CA ARG A 214 -19.25 3.11 8.76
C ARG A 214 -17.93 2.71 9.42
N MET A 215 -16.80 3.12 8.87
CA MET A 215 -15.47 2.84 9.44
C MET A 215 -15.31 3.50 10.81
N LEU A 216 -15.77 4.74 10.96
CA LEU A 216 -15.76 5.43 12.23
C LEU A 216 -16.64 4.72 13.27
N GLU A 217 -17.88 4.36 12.93
CA GLU A 217 -18.77 3.62 13.84
C GLU A 217 -18.17 2.30 14.33
N ASP A 218 -17.57 1.52 13.42
CA ASP A 218 -16.92 0.26 13.79
C ASP A 218 -15.67 0.49 14.65
N GLY A 219 -14.89 1.54 14.37
CA GLY A 219 -13.76 1.96 15.19
C GLY A 219 -14.18 2.38 16.60
N LEU A 220 -15.25 3.19 16.74
CA LEU A 220 -15.78 3.62 18.04
C LEU A 220 -16.28 2.42 18.87
N LYS A 221 -16.92 1.44 18.22
CA LYS A 221 -17.32 0.18 18.87
C LYS A 221 -16.10 -0.61 19.35
N ALA A 222 -15.08 -0.74 18.51
CA ALA A 222 -13.85 -1.46 18.86
C ALA A 222 -13.09 -0.78 20.01
N TYR A 223 -12.93 0.55 19.97
CA TYR A 223 -12.34 1.31 21.06
C TYR A 223 -13.05 1.04 22.39
N ARG A 224 -14.39 1.05 22.42
CA ARG A 224 -15.16 0.79 23.64
C ARG A 224 -14.92 -0.62 24.18
N ILE A 225 -14.82 -1.61 23.30
CA ILE A 225 -14.51 -2.99 23.67
C ILE A 225 -13.13 -3.05 24.33
N TRP A 226 -12.10 -2.49 23.69
CA TRP A 226 -10.73 -2.49 24.22
C TRP A 226 -10.60 -1.70 25.52
N ARG A 227 -11.28 -0.55 25.62
CA ARG A 227 -11.34 0.25 26.86
C ARG A 227 -12.00 -0.51 28.00
N GLY A 228 -13.06 -1.28 27.72
CA GLY A 228 -13.70 -2.17 28.69
C GLY A 228 -12.79 -3.32 29.15
N GLN A 229 -11.79 -3.68 28.34
CA GLN A 229 -10.73 -4.64 28.68
C GLN A 229 -9.52 -4.01 29.37
N GLY A 230 -9.54 -2.69 29.62
CA GLY A 230 -8.45 -1.96 30.29
C GLY A 230 -7.41 -1.35 29.34
N HIS A 231 -7.64 -1.38 28.03
CA HIS A 231 -6.73 -0.82 27.03
C HIS A 231 -7.27 0.47 26.41
N ARG A 232 -6.52 1.57 26.49
CA ARG A 232 -6.81 2.79 25.72
C ARG A 232 -6.05 2.72 24.39
N ILE A 233 -6.75 2.35 23.31
CA ILE A 233 -6.17 2.20 21.96
C ILE A 233 -6.84 3.19 21.02
N PRO A 234 -6.22 4.36 20.75
CA PRO A 234 -6.67 5.30 19.73
C PRO A 234 -6.85 4.63 18.36
N ILE A 235 -7.80 5.16 17.58
CA ILE A 235 -8.13 4.65 16.24
C ILE A 235 -7.76 5.66 15.16
N SER A 236 -7.19 5.16 14.06
CA SER A 236 -7.04 5.91 12.81
C SER A 236 -8.10 5.49 11.81
N VAL A 237 -8.68 6.44 11.08
CA VAL A 237 -9.66 6.20 10.02
C VAL A 237 -9.28 6.97 8.76
N ASN A 238 -9.28 6.28 7.63
CA ASN A 238 -9.04 6.90 6.32
C ASN A 238 -10.15 7.90 5.95
N LEU A 239 -9.74 9.10 5.53
CA LEU A 239 -10.60 10.20 5.12
C LEU A 239 -10.24 10.66 3.70
N PRO A 240 -11.06 10.30 2.68
CA PRO A 240 -10.96 10.88 1.35
C PRO A 240 -11.05 12.41 1.43
N THR A 241 -10.06 13.13 0.89
CA THR A 241 -10.03 14.59 1.11
C THR A 241 -11.15 15.32 0.37
N SER A 242 -11.70 14.72 -0.70
CA SER A 242 -12.90 15.19 -1.39
C SER A 242 -14.11 15.40 -0.47
N LEU A 243 -14.21 14.65 0.64
CA LEU A 243 -15.28 14.84 1.62
C LEU A 243 -15.14 16.15 2.42
N LEU A 244 -13.96 16.76 2.46
CA LEU A 244 -13.74 18.06 3.10
C LEU A 244 -14.43 19.21 2.36
N ASP A 245 -14.87 19.00 1.11
CA ASP A 245 -15.73 19.95 0.40
C ASP A 245 -17.12 20.08 1.05
N ARG A 246 -17.47 19.18 1.99
CA ARG A 246 -18.69 19.25 2.82
C ARG A 246 -18.40 20.04 4.09
N PRO A 247 -18.85 21.31 4.23
CA PRO A 247 -18.45 22.13 5.37
C PRO A 247 -18.95 21.58 6.72
N GLN A 248 -20.00 20.78 6.75
CA GLN A 248 -20.56 20.25 8.00
C GLN A 248 -19.83 18.98 8.50
N LEU A 249 -18.99 18.35 7.66
CA LEU A 249 -18.37 17.06 7.98
C LEU A 249 -17.58 17.09 9.31
N PRO A 250 -16.73 18.09 9.62
CA PRO A 250 -16.03 18.11 10.91
C PRO A 250 -16.98 18.15 12.12
N ASP A 251 -18.14 18.81 12.01
CA ASP A 251 -19.13 18.86 13.09
C ASP A 251 -19.84 17.51 13.26
N GLU A 252 -20.20 16.87 12.14
CA GLU A 252 -20.81 15.54 12.10
C GLU A 252 -19.92 14.50 12.78
N LEU A 253 -18.63 14.42 12.36
CA LEU A 253 -17.67 13.48 12.93
C LEU A 253 -17.46 13.73 14.43
N TYR A 254 -17.32 14.99 14.85
CA TYR A 254 -17.17 15.34 16.26
C TYR A 254 -18.38 14.93 17.10
N TYR A 255 -19.59 15.15 16.60
CA TYR A 255 -20.80 14.73 17.27
C TYR A 255 -20.85 13.20 17.43
N MET A 256 -20.52 12.44 16.37
CA MET A 256 -20.49 10.97 16.44
C MET A 256 -19.53 10.44 17.52
N VAL A 257 -18.31 10.99 17.57
CA VAL A 257 -17.28 10.55 18.52
C VAL A 257 -17.64 10.91 19.95
N THR A 258 -18.03 12.16 20.19
CA THR A 258 -18.35 12.65 21.54
C THR A 258 -19.64 12.03 22.09
N ASN A 259 -20.67 11.84 21.26
CA ASN A 259 -21.90 11.16 21.66
C ASN A 259 -21.67 9.66 21.98
N SER A 260 -20.60 9.07 21.45
CA SER A 260 -20.17 7.71 21.80
C SER A 260 -19.38 7.63 23.11
N GLY A 261 -19.12 8.77 23.77
CA GLY A 261 -18.40 8.87 25.03
C GLY A 261 -16.87 8.79 24.89
N LEU A 262 -16.34 9.02 23.68
CA LEU A 262 -14.91 9.01 23.40
C LEU A 262 -14.36 10.44 23.30
N PRO A 263 -13.10 10.65 23.71
CA PRO A 263 -12.43 11.92 23.47
C PRO A 263 -11.99 11.99 22.01
N ALA A 264 -12.18 13.15 21.37
CA ALA A 264 -11.83 13.34 19.96
C ALA A 264 -10.34 13.13 19.67
N GLU A 265 -9.45 13.38 20.65
CA GLU A 265 -8.01 13.14 20.54
C GLU A 265 -7.63 11.67 20.36
N ASP A 266 -8.53 10.73 20.66
CA ASP A 266 -8.32 9.30 20.42
C ASP A 266 -8.73 8.85 19.01
N VAL A 267 -9.10 9.80 18.15
CA VAL A 267 -9.42 9.55 16.74
C VAL A 267 -8.51 10.39 15.86
N THR A 268 -7.79 9.73 14.97
CA THR A 268 -6.96 10.33 13.93
C THR A 268 -7.60 10.10 12.56
N PHE A 269 -7.69 11.13 11.74
CA PHE A 269 -8.07 10.96 10.32
C PHE A 269 -6.82 10.95 9.44
N GLU A 270 -6.69 9.91 8.63
CA GLU A 270 -5.59 9.73 7.67
C GLU A 270 -6.06 10.27 6.32
N LEU A 271 -5.40 11.34 5.85
CA LEU A 271 -5.84 12.03 4.63
C LEU A 271 -5.26 11.33 3.41
N LEU A 272 -6.16 10.79 2.58
CA LEU A 272 -5.80 10.12 1.33
C LEU A 272 -5.68 11.14 0.19
N GLU A 273 -4.46 11.37 -0.30
CA GLU A 273 -4.21 12.43 -1.29
C GLU A 273 -4.60 12.10 -2.74
N ASP A 274 -4.85 10.83 -3.06
CA ASP A 274 -5.30 10.42 -4.39
C ASP A 274 -6.68 11.03 -4.77
N ASP A 275 -7.43 11.55 -3.79
CA ASP A 275 -8.69 12.24 -3.98
C ASP A 275 -8.49 13.75 -3.82
N MET A 276 -8.27 14.48 -4.90
CA MET A 276 -8.09 15.94 -4.85
C MET A 276 -9.41 16.68 -4.52
N THR A 277 -9.37 17.61 -3.57
CA THR A 277 -10.49 18.55 -3.34
C THR A 277 -10.72 19.44 -4.55
N VAL A 278 -11.98 19.80 -4.83
CA VAL A 278 -12.31 20.72 -5.92
C VAL A 278 -11.80 22.14 -5.62
N ALA A 279 -11.68 22.50 -4.33
CA ALA A 279 -11.18 23.80 -3.89
C ALA A 279 -10.19 23.69 -2.72
N ALA A 280 -8.93 24.10 -2.94
CA ALA A 280 -7.88 24.09 -1.91
C ALA A 280 -8.28 24.84 -0.62
N GLY A 281 -9.13 25.87 -0.71
CA GLY A 281 -9.64 26.57 0.48
C GLY A 281 -10.50 25.70 1.40
N GLN A 282 -11.29 24.78 0.83
CA GLN A 282 -12.15 23.86 1.60
C GLN A 282 -11.30 22.81 2.31
N TYR A 283 -10.26 22.30 1.65
CA TYR A 283 -9.28 21.41 2.26
C TYR A 283 -8.69 21.99 3.55
N TYR A 284 -8.09 23.19 3.47
CA TYR A 284 -7.44 23.82 4.64
C TYR A 284 -8.45 24.20 5.73
N MET A 285 -9.66 24.63 5.36
CA MET A 285 -10.73 24.88 6.31
C MET A 285 -11.15 23.59 7.02
N GLY A 286 -11.40 22.52 6.28
CA GLY A 286 -11.86 21.24 6.82
C GLY A 286 -10.84 20.62 7.78
N THR A 287 -9.58 20.52 7.35
CA THR A 287 -8.47 20.01 8.18
C THR A 287 -8.26 20.85 9.45
N SER A 288 -8.26 22.18 9.33
CA SER A 288 -8.15 23.07 10.49
C SER A 288 -9.30 22.88 11.46
N ARG A 289 -10.53 22.71 10.97
CA ARG A 289 -11.70 22.48 11.82
C ARG A 289 -11.67 21.13 12.51
N LEU A 290 -11.18 20.08 11.86
CA LEU A 290 -10.95 18.78 12.50
C LEU A 290 -9.97 18.91 13.67
N ARG A 291 -8.86 19.61 13.47
CA ARG A 291 -7.87 19.86 14.54
C ARG A 291 -8.40 20.72 15.68
N LEU A 292 -9.14 21.78 15.39
CA LEU A 292 -9.79 22.61 16.42
C LEU A 292 -10.79 21.81 17.27
N LYS A 293 -11.34 20.73 16.74
CA LYS A 293 -12.22 19.80 17.44
C LYS A 293 -11.48 18.72 18.22
N GLY A 294 -10.15 18.69 18.16
CA GLY A 294 -9.29 17.80 18.92
C GLY A 294 -8.86 16.52 18.19
N PHE A 295 -9.34 16.26 16.97
CA PHE A 295 -8.95 15.07 16.20
C PHE A 295 -7.48 15.11 15.80
N GLY A 296 -6.79 13.97 15.80
CA GLY A 296 -5.51 13.84 15.12
C GLY A 296 -5.67 13.93 13.60
N LEU A 297 -4.63 14.34 12.89
CA LEU A 297 -4.55 14.24 11.43
C LEU A 297 -3.24 13.57 11.04
N SER A 298 -3.30 12.59 10.13
CA SER A 298 -2.12 11.95 9.57
C SER A 298 -2.01 12.25 8.08
N GLN A 299 -0.79 12.57 7.64
CA GLN A 299 -0.42 12.48 6.23
C GLN A 299 -0.14 11.02 5.92
N ASP A 300 -0.96 10.41 5.06
CA ASP A 300 -0.78 9.03 4.63
C ASP A 300 0.15 8.93 3.41
N ASP A 301 0.79 7.78 3.21
CA ASP A 301 1.56 7.44 2.00
C ASP A 301 2.70 8.43 1.58
N PHE A 302 3.32 9.13 2.55
CA PHE A 302 4.32 10.15 2.21
C PHE A 302 5.51 9.57 1.43
N GLY A 303 5.73 10.12 0.23
CA GLY A 303 6.83 9.78 -0.67
C GLY A 303 6.39 9.03 -1.93
N LYS A 304 5.15 8.52 -2.02
CA LYS A 304 4.50 8.31 -3.31
C LYS A 304 4.06 9.66 -3.88
N GLY A 305 3.79 9.73 -5.18
CA GLY A 305 3.39 10.97 -5.85
C GLY A 305 2.21 11.69 -5.19
N TYR A 306 1.98 12.94 -5.59
CA TYR A 306 0.97 13.89 -5.08
C TYR A 306 1.17 14.42 -3.63
N SER A 307 1.88 13.70 -2.74
CA SER A 307 2.36 14.21 -1.45
C SER A 307 3.40 15.29 -1.61
N THR A 308 2.96 16.54 -1.48
CA THR A 308 3.86 17.68 -1.53
C THR A 308 4.34 18.06 -0.13
N MET A 309 5.64 18.38 -0.04
CA MET A 309 6.23 19.06 1.12
C MET A 309 5.39 20.29 1.54
N TYR A 310 4.82 20.99 0.56
CA TYR A 310 3.96 22.14 0.79
C TYR A 310 2.67 21.77 1.54
N SER A 311 2.00 20.67 1.16
CA SER A 311 0.83 20.15 1.88
C SER A 311 1.18 19.82 3.33
N LEU A 312 2.30 19.12 3.54
CA LEU A 312 2.75 18.68 4.86
C LEU A 312 2.98 19.87 5.83
N ILE A 313 3.58 20.97 5.35
CA ILE A 313 3.84 22.14 6.20
C ILE A 313 2.65 23.09 6.32
N SER A 314 1.69 23.03 5.39
CA SER A 314 0.53 23.93 5.35
C SER A 314 -0.71 23.34 6.03
N THR A 315 -0.72 22.03 6.26
CA THR A 315 -1.81 21.30 6.91
C THR A 315 -1.44 21.01 8.35
N PRO A 316 -2.37 21.16 9.32
CA PRO A 316 -2.07 20.96 10.75
C PRO A 316 -2.02 19.47 11.14
N PHE A 317 -1.16 18.70 10.47
CA PHE A 317 -0.92 17.29 10.78
C PHE A 317 -0.34 17.10 12.19
N THR A 318 -0.60 15.92 12.75
CA THR A 318 0.00 15.42 14.00
C THR A 318 0.89 14.21 13.77
N GLU A 319 0.68 13.53 12.65
CA GLU A 319 1.37 12.29 12.30
C GLU A 319 1.80 12.33 10.82
N LEU A 320 2.96 11.75 10.55
CA LEU A 320 3.50 11.48 9.23
C LEU A 320 3.70 9.97 9.08
N LYS A 321 2.95 9.34 8.17
CA LYS A 321 3.14 7.94 7.80
C LYS A 321 4.04 7.87 6.57
N ILE A 322 5.12 7.11 6.69
CA ILE A 322 6.09 6.90 5.61
C ILE A 322 5.79 5.56 4.95
N ASP A 323 5.49 5.62 3.65
CA ASP A 323 5.04 4.48 2.85
C ASP A 323 6.06 3.33 2.82
N GLN A 324 5.52 2.11 2.69
CA GLN A 324 6.29 0.88 2.57
C GLN A 324 7.33 0.87 1.45
N ALA A 325 7.16 1.64 0.37
CA ALA A 325 8.15 1.72 -0.71
C ALA A 325 9.48 2.32 -0.25
N PHE A 326 9.45 3.12 0.83
CA PHE A 326 10.63 3.67 1.49
C PHE A 326 11.13 2.81 2.64
N VAL A 327 10.27 2.02 3.27
CA VAL A 327 10.61 1.24 4.47
C VAL A 327 11.10 -0.16 4.12
N CYS A 328 10.39 -0.87 3.25
CA CYS A 328 10.67 -2.28 2.95
C CYS A 328 12.04 -2.42 2.28
N GLY A 329 12.95 -3.17 2.90
CA GLY A 329 14.31 -3.39 2.43
C GLY A 329 15.25 -2.18 2.54
N ALA A 330 14.86 -1.12 3.25
CA ALA A 330 15.70 0.06 3.46
C ALA A 330 17.02 -0.27 4.15
N ALA A 331 17.03 -1.27 5.05
CA ALA A 331 18.25 -1.67 5.75
C ALA A 331 19.36 -2.22 4.82
N LYS A 332 19.04 -2.54 3.56
CA LYS A 332 19.97 -3.13 2.56
C LYS A 332 20.14 -2.27 1.31
N ASP A 333 19.50 -1.11 1.23
CA ASP A 333 19.58 -0.20 0.08
C ASP A 333 19.91 1.21 0.58
N GLU A 334 21.14 1.65 0.33
CA GLU A 334 21.65 2.95 0.80
C GLU A 334 20.83 4.14 0.30
N VAL A 335 20.28 4.06 -0.91
CA VAL A 335 19.48 5.15 -1.49
C VAL A 335 18.13 5.23 -0.78
N ARG A 336 17.48 4.08 -0.57
CA ARG A 336 16.22 3.99 0.17
C ARG A 336 16.42 4.41 1.63
N ALA A 337 17.52 3.95 2.26
CA ALA A 337 17.90 4.33 3.62
C ALA A 337 18.06 5.85 3.78
N ALA A 338 18.78 6.50 2.87
CA ALA A 338 18.97 7.95 2.92
C ALA A 338 17.65 8.73 2.77
N ALA A 339 16.77 8.29 1.87
CA ALA A 339 15.45 8.88 1.70
C ALA A 339 14.60 8.71 2.99
N LEU A 340 14.57 7.51 3.55
CA LEU A 340 13.84 7.22 4.79
C LEU A 340 14.36 8.06 5.97
N VAL A 341 15.68 8.14 6.16
CA VAL A 341 16.30 8.99 7.20
C VAL A 341 15.86 10.45 7.05
N SER A 342 15.87 10.98 5.83
CA SER A 342 15.49 12.36 5.55
C SER A 342 14.02 12.62 5.88
N SER A 343 13.12 11.72 5.49
CA SER A 343 11.68 11.80 5.79
C SER A 343 11.41 11.75 7.30
N VAL A 344 12.10 10.87 8.02
CA VAL A 344 11.97 10.77 9.49
C VAL A 344 12.47 12.04 10.17
N GLN A 345 13.62 12.56 9.76
CA GLN A 345 14.17 13.80 10.32
C GLN A 345 13.24 14.99 10.07
N LEU A 346 12.67 15.09 8.87
CA LEU A 346 11.70 16.12 8.53
C LEU A 346 10.48 16.07 9.44
N GLY A 347 9.82 14.90 9.54
CA GLY A 347 8.63 14.75 10.39
C GLY A 347 8.90 15.18 11.83
N ARG A 348 10.04 14.77 12.38
CA ARG A 348 10.46 15.16 13.73
C ARG A 348 10.77 16.65 13.88
N GLN A 349 11.41 17.28 12.90
CA GLN A 349 11.68 18.73 12.90
C GLN A 349 10.39 19.56 12.82
N LEU A 350 9.35 19.03 12.18
CA LEU A 350 8.01 19.62 12.16
C LEU A 350 7.20 19.33 13.43
N GLY A 351 7.74 18.55 14.37
CA GLY A 351 7.05 18.18 15.61
C GLY A 351 5.96 17.11 15.41
N LEU A 352 6.01 16.37 14.30
CA LEU A 352 5.08 15.29 13.99
C LEU A 352 5.57 13.97 14.59
N GLN A 353 4.62 13.10 14.94
CA GLN A 353 4.90 11.70 15.19
C GLN A 353 5.15 10.99 13.87
N VAL A 354 6.17 10.12 13.81
CA VAL A 354 6.54 9.44 12.57
C VAL A 354 6.28 7.94 12.65
N THR A 355 5.49 7.45 11.70
CA THR A 355 5.11 6.04 11.58
C THR A 355 5.73 5.44 10.32
N ALA A 356 6.47 4.34 10.49
CA ALA A 356 6.99 3.56 9.35
C ALA A 356 6.01 2.43 8.97
N GLU A 357 5.57 2.40 7.72
CA GLU A 357 4.64 1.39 7.23
C GLU A 357 5.34 0.26 6.48
N GLY A 358 4.67 -0.90 6.38
CA GLY A 358 5.20 -2.05 5.64
C GLY A 358 6.51 -2.61 6.21
N VAL A 359 6.68 -2.56 7.54
CA VAL A 359 7.81 -3.25 8.18
C VAL A 359 7.58 -4.76 8.13
N GLU A 360 8.37 -5.45 7.31
CA GLU A 360 8.26 -6.90 7.08
C GLU A 360 9.46 -7.70 7.62
N THR A 361 10.60 -7.05 7.88
CA THR A 361 11.83 -7.72 8.33
C THR A 361 12.34 -7.15 9.65
N MET A 362 12.99 -8.00 10.45
CA MET A 362 13.62 -7.56 11.70
C MET A 362 14.73 -6.52 11.45
N GLN A 363 15.41 -6.60 10.31
CA GLN A 363 16.43 -5.64 9.92
C GLN A 363 15.83 -4.26 9.68
N ASP A 364 14.73 -4.18 8.92
CA ASP A 364 14.03 -2.91 8.68
C ASP A 364 13.44 -2.35 9.98
N LEU A 365 12.89 -3.21 10.86
CA LEU A 365 12.41 -2.80 12.20
C LEU A 365 13.51 -2.17 13.06
N GLN A 366 14.70 -2.79 13.08
CA GLN A 366 15.85 -2.25 13.80
C GLN A 366 16.32 -0.94 13.19
N PHE A 367 16.34 -0.85 11.86
CA PHE A 367 16.75 0.35 11.15
C PHE A 367 15.81 1.54 11.44
N VAL A 368 14.49 1.37 11.31
CA VAL A 368 13.52 2.44 11.59
C VAL A 368 13.56 2.88 13.06
N ARG A 369 13.85 1.96 13.99
CA ARG A 369 14.09 2.30 15.39
C ARG A 369 15.36 3.12 15.59
N GLN A 370 16.45 2.80 14.89
CA GLN A 370 17.74 3.51 15.01
C GLN A 370 17.67 4.94 14.48
N ILE A 371 16.96 5.16 13.37
CA ILE A 371 16.81 6.49 12.76
C ILE A 371 15.77 7.35 13.50
N GLY A 372 15.08 6.77 14.48
CA GLY A 372 14.22 7.48 15.42
C GLY A 372 12.77 7.65 14.96
N CYS A 373 12.21 6.68 14.23
CA CYS A 373 10.75 6.59 14.08
C CYS A 373 10.10 6.35 15.45
N ASP A 374 8.89 6.89 15.64
CA ASP A 374 8.11 6.71 16.87
C ASP A 374 7.34 5.38 16.83
N TYR A 375 6.73 5.10 15.68
CA TYR A 375 5.82 3.98 15.49
C TYR A 375 6.15 3.14 14.25
N ALA A 376 5.65 1.91 14.23
CA ALA A 376 5.71 1.01 13.09
C ALA A 376 4.40 0.24 12.88
N GLN A 377 4.11 -0.05 11.61
CA GLN A 377 3.05 -0.93 11.13
C GLN A 377 3.62 -1.87 10.05
N GLY A 378 3.06 -3.06 9.92
CA GLY A 378 3.47 -4.02 8.88
C GLY A 378 3.24 -5.48 9.27
N TYR A 379 3.42 -6.38 8.31
CA TYR A 379 3.17 -7.82 8.49
C TYR A 379 4.05 -8.49 9.54
N LEU A 380 5.22 -7.91 9.85
CA LEU A 380 6.05 -8.38 10.96
C LEU A 380 5.35 -8.23 12.32
N ILE A 381 4.49 -7.21 12.47
CA ILE A 381 3.70 -6.96 13.68
C ILE A 381 2.38 -7.71 13.58
N SER A 382 1.56 -7.35 12.61
CA SER A 382 0.32 -8.04 12.27
C SER A 382 -0.29 -7.48 10.98
N ALA A 383 -1.01 -8.33 10.26
CA ALA A 383 -1.97 -7.87 9.26
C ALA A 383 -3.15 -7.14 9.95
N ALA A 384 -4.02 -6.51 9.17
CA ALA A 384 -5.33 -6.11 9.68
C ALA A 384 -6.11 -7.36 10.13
N VAL A 385 -6.76 -7.30 11.29
CA VAL A 385 -7.52 -8.41 11.88
C VAL A 385 -8.86 -7.94 12.43
N ASP A 386 -9.82 -8.84 12.65
CA ASP A 386 -11.07 -8.48 13.30
C ASP A 386 -10.88 -8.01 14.76
N VAL A 387 -11.90 -7.35 15.32
CA VAL A 387 -11.86 -6.79 16.69
C VAL A 387 -11.53 -7.82 17.78
N SER A 388 -11.99 -9.07 17.64
CA SER A 388 -11.76 -10.13 18.61
C SER A 388 -10.33 -10.65 18.51
N ALA A 389 -9.81 -10.78 17.29
CA ALA A 389 -8.41 -11.08 17.05
C ALA A 389 -7.48 -9.99 17.57
N PHE A 390 -7.82 -8.72 17.34
CA PHE A 390 -7.07 -7.58 17.89
C PHE A 390 -7.06 -7.59 19.42
N SER A 391 -8.19 -7.90 20.06
CA SER A 391 -8.28 -8.03 21.52
C SER A 391 -7.32 -9.10 22.06
N ARG A 392 -7.13 -10.22 21.33
CA ARG A 392 -6.14 -11.24 21.69
C ARG A 392 -4.71 -10.75 21.53
N LEU A 393 -4.41 -9.92 20.53
CA LEU A 393 -3.09 -9.29 20.39
C LEU A 393 -2.79 -8.40 21.60
N LEU A 394 -3.75 -7.56 22.01
CA LEU A 394 -3.61 -6.70 23.21
C LEU A 394 -3.37 -7.50 24.49
N ALA A 395 -4.09 -8.62 24.67
CA ALA A 395 -3.94 -9.48 25.85
C ALA A 395 -2.58 -10.21 25.91
N ASN A 396 -1.94 -10.42 24.75
CA ASN A 396 -0.66 -11.12 24.63
C ASN A 396 0.55 -10.16 24.62
N GLU A 397 0.34 -8.84 24.67
CA GLU A 397 1.45 -7.90 24.80
C GLU A 397 2.14 -8.11 26.16
N PRO A 398 3.48 -8.17 26.21
CA PRO A 398 4.21 -8.35 27.46
C PRO A 398 3.90 -7.18 28.40
N THR A 399 3.19 -7.45 29.50
CA THR A 399 2.90 -6.46 30.54
C THR A 399 4.21 -6.02 31.20
N LEU A 400 4.72 -4.84 30.82
CA LEU A 400 5.93 -4.24 31.40
C LEU A 400 5.70 -3.49 32.73
N PHE A 401 4.50 -3.58 33.32
CA PHE A 401 4.25 -3.06 34.67
C PHE A 401 4.13 -4.21 35.68
N PRO A 402 5.08 -4.38 36.62
CA PRO A 402 4.71 -4.98 37.89
C PRO A 402 3.66 -4.07 38.54
N ALA A 403 2.55 -4.65 39.00
CA ALA A 403 1.56 -3.92 39.79
C ALA A 403 2.28 -3.14 40.91
N PRO A 404 1.89 -1.88 41.21
CA PRO A 404 2.46 -1.18 42.35
C PRO A 404 2.26 -2.02 43.60
N CYS A 405 3.36 -2.40 44.27
CA CYS A 405 3.31 -3.07 45.56
C CYS A 405 2.44 -2.24 46.51
N THR A 406 1.27 -2.77 46.88
CA THR A 406 0.52 -2.28 48.03
C THR A 406 1.42 -2.42 49.27
N PRO A 407 1.68 -1.34 50.03
CA PRO A 407 2.46 -1.46 51.26
C PRO A 407 1.70 -2.32 52.28
N PRO A 408 2.39 -3.19 53.03
CA PRO A 408 1.77 -3.96 54.09
C PRO A 408 1.32 -3.02 55.23
N HIS A 409 0.12 -3.27 55.74
CA HIS A 409 -0.45 -2.64 56.92
C HIS A 409 0.29 -2.98 58.21
#